data_AF-A0AAN4UCR6-F1
#
_entry.id   AF-A0AAN4UCR6-F1
#
_cell.length_a   1.000
_cell.length_b   1.000
_cell.length_c   1.000
_cell.angle_alpha   90.00
_cell.angle_beta   90.00
_cell.angle_gamma   90.00
#
_symmetry.space_group_name_H-M   'P 1'
#
loop_
_entity.id
_entity.type
_entity.pdbx_description
1 polymer ?
#
loop_
_entity_poly.entity_id
_entity_poly.type
_entity_poly.pdbx_seq_one_letter_code
_entity_poly.pdbx_strand_id
1 'polypeptide(L)' 'MLTKTPVISVQIRKVFYPFIIAKAKDGHYLYLNLSATERKDTVFWEVMLRISQANLWVPIDKNTYQLLEYDWLEDE' A
#
# COMPACT_ATOMS: atom_id res chain seq x y z
N MET A 1 16.61 16.02 6.12
CA MET A 1 15.33 16.34 6.81
C MET A 1 14.30 15.38 6.26
N LEU A 2 13.77 14.47 7.08
CA LEU A 2 12.66 13.60 6.66
C LEU A 2 11.41 14.49 6.65
N THR A 3 10.97 14.90 5.46
CA THR A 3 9.69 15.57 5.31
C THR A 3 8.62 14.55 5.70
N LYS A 4 8.01 14.72 6.88
CA LYS A 4 6.98 13.81 7.38
C LYS A 4 5.73 13.96 6.49
N THR A 5 5.65 13.14 5.44
CA THR A 5 4.46 13.10 4.59
C THR A 5 3.31 12.50 5.40
N PRO A 6 2.07 13.02 5.28
CA PRO A 6 0.93 12.43 5.98
C PRO A 6 0.76 10.96 5.57
N VAL A 7 0.75 10.06 6.56
CA VAL A 7 0.55 8.62 6.38
C VAL A 7 -0.90 8.27 6.71
N ILE A 8 -1.50 7.38 5.93
CA ILE A 8 -2.81 6.79 6.22
C ILE A 8 -2.74 5.27 6.13
N SER A 9 -3.53 4.57 6.94
CA SER A 9 -3.67 3.11 6.83
C SER A 9 -4.79 2.75 5.87
N VAL A 10 -4.54 1.78 4.99
CA VAL A 10 -5.52 1.23 4.06
C VAL A 10 -5.51 -0.29 4.11
N GLN A 11 -6.64 -0.91 3.76
CA GLN A 11 -6.72 -2.36 3.60
C GLN A 11 -6.64 -2.73 2.13
N ILE A 12 -5.76 -3.66 1.76
CA ILE A 12 -5.65 -4.16 0.37
C ILE A 12 -6.83 -5.07 0.07
N ARG A 13 -7.71 -4.67 -0.86
CA ARG A 13 -8.96 -5.37 -1.17
C ARG A 13 -8.86 -6.25 -2.41
N LYS A 14 -8.06 -5.83 -3.40
CA LYS A 14 -7.90 -6.58 -4.65
C LYS A 14 -6.53 -6.32 -5.25
N VAL A 15 -5.87 -7.38 -5.71
CA VAL A 15 -4.55 -7.35 -6.36
C VAL A 15 -4.70 -8.03 -7.71
N PHE A 16 -4.49 -7.30 -8.81
CA PHE A 16 -4.57 -7.83 -10.17
C PHE A 16 -3.80 -6.93 -11.12
N TYR A 17 -2.97 -7.48 -11.99
CA TYR A 17 -2.13 -6.65 -12.86
C TYR A 17 -2.98 -5.75 -13.79
N PRO A 18 -2.66 -4.45 -13.95
CA PRO A 18 -1.55 -3.69 -13.34
C PRO A 18 -1.98 -2.81 -12.14
N PHE A 19 -3.01 -3.20 -11.40
CA PHE A 19 -3.68 -2.40 -10.36
C PHE A 19 -3.73 -3.09 -8.99
N ILE A 20 -3.69 -2.27 -7.94
CA ILE A 20 -4.01 -2.69 -6.58
C ILE A 20 -5.06 -1.74 -6.05
N ILE A 21 -6.17 -2.29 -5.57
CA ILE A 21 -7.28 -1.53 -4.99
C ILE A 21 -7.21 -1.67 -3.48
N ALA A 22 -7.19 -0.53 -2.80
CA ALA A 22 -7.20 -0.42 -1.35
C ALA A 22 -8.45 0.32 -0.87
N LYS A 23 -8.82 0.08 0.39
CA LYS A 23 -9.93 0.76 1.09
C LYS A 23 -9.38 1.51 2.30
N ALA A 24 -9.64 2.80 2.38
CA ALA A 24 -9.30 3.62 3.53
C ALA A 24 -10.28 3.42 4.70
N LYS A 25 -9.90 3.90 5.90
CA LYS A 25 -10.71 3.77 7.13
C LYS A 25 -12.11 4.38 7.02
N ASP A 26 -12.25 5.46 6.25
CA ASP A 26 -13.51 6.15 5.97
C ASP A 26 -14.41 5.39 4.96
N GLY A 27 -13.92 4.29 4.39
CA GLY A 27 -14.65 3.45 3.46
C GLY A 27 -14.41 3.77 1.99
N HIS A 28 -13.68 4.85 1.68
CA HIS A 28 -13.35 5.20 0.30
C HIS A 28 -12.33 4.23 -0.29
N TYR A 29 -12.47 3.96 -1.60
CA TYR A 29 -11.55 3.12 -2.35
C TYR A 29 -10.57 3.98 -3.12
N LEU A 30 -9.33 3.51 -3.21
CA LEU A 30 -8.26 4.14 -3.98
C LEU A 30 -7.41 3.10 -4.70
N TYR A 31 -6.77 3.52 -5.78
CA TYR A 31 -5.73 2.75 -6.44
C TYR A 31 -4.40 3.08 -5.81
N LEU A 32 -3.60 2.05 -5.49
CA LEU A 32 -2.21 2.29 -5.14
C LEU A 32 -1.44 2.70 -6.39
N ASN A 33 -0.61 3.73 -6.23
CA ASN A 33 0.32 4.13 -7.25
C ASN A 33 1.55 3.22 -7.19
N LEU A 34 1.87 2.59 -8.32
CA LEU A 34 2.98 1.65 -8.45
C LEU A 34 4.05 2.25 -9.36
N SER A 35 5.29 2.24 -8.87
CA SER A 35 6.50 2.55 -9.63
C SER A 35 6.72 1.54 -10.77
N ALA A 36 7.59 1.91 -11.71
CA ALA A 36 7.97 1.00 -12.79
C ALA A 36 8.68 -0.26 -12.29
N THR A 37 9.39 -0.17 -11.17
CA THR A 37 10.09 -1.28 -10.51
C THR A 37 9.10 -2.25 -9.89
N GLU A 38 8.18 -1.76 -9.05
CA GLU A 38 7.15 -2.60 -8.40
C GLU A 38 6.26 -3.32 -9.42
N ARG A 39 5.92 -2.66 -10.53
CA ARG A 39 5.11 -3.29 -11.60
C ARG A 39 5.77 -4.52 -12.19
N LYS A 40 7.10 -4.57 -12.24
CA LYS A 40 7.88 -5.68 -12.80
C LYS A 40 8.34 -6.70 -11.74
N ASP A 41 8.18 -6.38 -10.46
CA ASP A 41 8.66 -7.20 -9.36
C ASP A 41 7.63 -8.27 -8.98
N THR A 42 7.91 -9.53 -9.33
CA THR A 42 7.02 -10.66 -9.01
C THR A 42 6.87 -10.91 -7.51
N VAL A 43 7.92 -10.65 -6.72
CA VAL A 43 7.88 -10.82 -5.27
C VAL A 43 6.97 -9.78 -4.65
N PHE A 44 7.04 -8.52 -5.11
CA PHE A 44 6.11 -7.47 -4.69
C PHE A 44 4.65 -7.90 -4.88
N TRP A 45 4.28 -8.38 -6.07
CA TRP A 45 2.92 -8.83 -6.35
C TRP A 45 2.47 -9.99 -5.47
N GLU A 46 3.36 -10.95 -5.19
CA GLU A 46 3.07 -12.07 -4.31
C GLU A 46 2.83 -11.60 -2.86
N VAL A 47 3.65 -10.67 -2.36
CA VAL A 47 3.49 -10.08 -1.03
C VAL A 47 2.17 -9.31 -0.94
N MET A 48 1.83 -8.50 -1.94
CA MET A 48 0.56 -7.76 -1.97
C MET A 48 -0.64 -8.70 -1.94
N LEU A 49 -0.57 -9.82 -2.67
CA LEU A 49 -1.63 -10.84 -2.66
C LEU A 49 -1.79 -11.46 -1.26
N ARG A 50 -0.69 -11.80 -0.59
CA ARG A 50 -0.70 -12.34 0.78
C ARG A 50 -1.26 -11.33 1.79
N ILE A 51 -0.87 -10.06 1.69
CA ILE A 51 -1.41 -8.96 2.52
C ILE A 51 -2.92 -8.85 2.33
N SER A 52 -3.39 -8.92 1.08
CA SER A 52 -4.82 -8.86 0.77
C SER A 52 -5.59 -10.05 1.37
N GLN A 53 -5.06 -11.27 1.25
CA GLN A 53 -5.66 -12.48 1.81
C GLN A 53 -5.72 -12.44 3.35
N ALA A 54 -4.69 -11.89 3.98
CA ALA A 54 -4.62 -11.71 5.42
C ALA A 54 -5.48 -10.55 5.94
N ASN A 55 -6.12 -9.77 5.04
CA ASN A 55 -6.94 -8.60 5.38
C ASN A 55 -6.20 -7.55 6.23
N LEU A 56 -4.88 -7.43 6.05
CA LEU A 56 -4.04 -6.53 6.83
C LEU A 56 -4.25 -5.07 6.41
N TRP A 57 -4.08 -4.19 7.39
CA TRP A 57 -3.96 -2.75 7.18
C TRP A 57 -2.49 -2.40 6.97
N VAL A 58 -2.20 -1.68 5.89
CA VAL A 58 -0.85 -1.24 5.57
C VAL A 58 -0.80 0.29 5.48
N PRO A 59 0.31 0.92 5.89
CA PRO A 59 0.47 2.35 5.77
C PRO A 59 0.86 2.74 4.34
N ILE A 60 0.27 3.83 3.87
CA ILE A 60 0.61 4.45 2.58
C ILE A 60 0.80 5.96 2.76
N ASP A 61 1.56 6.55 1.86
CA ASP A 61 1.65 8.00 1.74
C ASP A 61 0.31 8.56 1.24
N LYS A 62 -0.28 9.52 1.98
CA LYS A 62 -1.58 10.11 1.65
C LYS A 62 -1.55 10.97 0.39
N ASN A 63 -0.41 11.54 0.04
CA ASN A 63 -0.29 12.44 -1.10
C ASN A 63 0.01 11.68 -2.38
N THR A 64 0.85 10.64 -2.31
CA THR A 64 1.26 9.86 -3.48
C THR A 64 0.45 8.58 -3.65
N TYR A 65 -0.27 8.11 -2.62
CA TYR A 65 -0.92 6.79 -2.58
C TYR A 65 0.03 5.62 -2.90
N GLN A 66 1.31 5.78 -2.59
CA GLN A 66 2.30 4.73 -2.68
C GLN A 66 2.44 4.02 -1.33
N LEU A 67 2.74 2.73 -1.39
CA LEU A 67 3.12 1.98 -0.21
C LEU A 67 4.39 2.56 0.38
N LEU A 68 4.47 2.68 1.71
CA LEU A 68 5.72 3.10 2.33
C LEU A 68 6.77 2.00 2.14
N GLU A 69 8.01 2.36 1.81
CA GLU A 69 9.11 1.39 1.68
C GLU A 69 9.62 0.92 3.05
N TYR A 70 9.49 1.76 4.08
CA TYR A 70 10.00 1.56 5.44
C TYR A 70 8.95 2.02 6.47
N ASP A 71 9.23 1.84 7.77
CA ASP A 71 8.37 2.30 8.89
C ASP A 71 6.96 1.68 8.93
N TRP A 72 6.85 0.39 8.60
CA TRP A 72 5.58 -0.35 8.78
C TRP A 72 5.30 -0.69 10.24
N LEU A 73 6.35 -0.69 11.05
CA LEU A 73 6.32 -0.90 12.49
C LEU A 73 6.72 0.44 13.10
N GLU A 74 5.75 1.22 13.58
CA GLU A 74 6.10 2.30 14.52
C GLU A 74 6.58 1.61 15.80
N ASP A 75 7.80 1.96 16.26
CA ASP A 75 8.23 1.63 17.61
C ASP A 75 7.28 2.37 18.58
N GLU A 76 6.55 1.63 19.41
CA GLU A 76 5.67 2.19 20.47
C GLU A 76 6.43 3.11 21.44
#